data_AF-A0AAD7LW32-F1
#
_entry.id   AF-A0AAD7LW32-F1
#
_cell.length_a   1.000
_cell.length_b   1.000
_cell.length_c   1.000
_cell.angle_alpha   90.00
_cell.angle_beta   90.00
_cell.angle_gamma   90.00
#
_symmetry.space_group_name_H-M   'P 1'
#
loop_
_entity.id
_entity.type
_entity.pdbx_description
1 polymer ?
#
loop_
_entity_poly.entity_id
_entity_poly.type
_entity_poly.pdbx_seq_one_letter_code
_entity_poly.pdbx_strand_id
1 'polypeptide(L)'
;MLCVGKQDSVKWRALTEEHARDSFENLLISVCRFRELTGAYPQNITVVSYDFKEERFVHLHRSAIGFQESRFFYTGTPASITSKEAALKGEALVRTQSQEDPYGCQGSLYHKILRRNPFHRSIPYPDGCPEIQGLFRYFGEAPYPGSLPWP
;
A
#
# COMPACT_ATOMS: atom_id res chain seq x y z
N MET A 1 -0.14 -6.91 -7.82
CA MET A 1 0.66 -8.14 -8.03
C MET A 1 1.83 -8.14 -7.07
N LEU A 2 2.00 -9.24 -6.32
CA LEU A 2 3.09 -9.49 -5.37
C LEU A 2 3.94 -10.66 -5.92
N CYS A 3 5.23 -10.70 -5.61
CA CYS A 3 6.11 -11.81 -5.97
C CYS A 3 6.71 -12.46 -4.70
N VAL A 4 6.51 -13.77 -4.48
CA VAL A 4 6.93 -14.49 -3.25
C VAL A 4 7.58 -15.84 -3.54
N GLY A 5 8.51 -16.28 -2.70
CA GLY A 5 9.14 -17.61 -2.78
C GLY A 5 10.47 -17.66 -3.55
N LYS A 6 11.05 -18.87 -3.67
CA LYS A 6 12.41 -19.12 -4.21
C LYS A 6 12.47 -19.79 -5.59
N GLN A 7 11.33 -20.13 -6.19
CA GLN A 7 11.29 -20.76 -7.52
C GLN A 7 11.86 -19.82 -8.60
N ASP A 8 12.62 -20.35 -9.55
CA ASP A 8 13.31 -19.52 -10.54
C ASP A 8 12.33 -18.74 -11.45
N SER A 9 11.21 -19.38 -11.82
CA SER A 9 10.21 -18.75 -12.69
C SER A 9 9.32 -17.77 -11.92
N VAL A 10 9.25 -16.52 -12.40
CA VAL A 10 8.34 -15.48 -11.89
C VAL A 10 6.88 -15.94 -11.94
N LYS A 11 6.50 -16.74 -12.95
CA LYS A 11 5.12 -17.24 -13.14
C LYS A 11 4.56 -17.89 -11.89
N TRP A 12 5.37 -18.66 -11.17
CA TRP A 12 4.92 -19.44 -10.02
C TRP A 12 5.00 -18.68 -8.69
N ARG A 13 5.62 -17.51 -8.71
CA ARG A 13 5.83 -16.64 -7.57
C ARG A 13 4.96 -15.38 -7.61
N ALA A 14 4.45 -15.03 -8.78
CA ALA A 14 3.57 -13.90 -9.00
C ALA A 14 2.14 -14.24 -8.56
N LEU A 15 1.61 -13.43 -7.66
CA LEU A 15 0.27 -13.57 -7.11
C LEU A 15 -0.46 -12.23 -7.19
N THR A 16 -1.78 -12.30 -7.34
CA THR A 16 -2.64 -11.13 -7.37
C THR A 16 -3.25 -10.86 -5.99
N GLU A 17 -3.49 -9.58 -5.75
CA GLU A 17 -4.24 -9.03 -4.62
C GLU A 17 -5.22 -8.07 -5.29
N GLU A 18 -6.52 -8.29 -5.10
CA GLU A 18 -7.60 -7.67 -5.89
C GLU A 18 -8.62 -6.93 -4.99
N HIS A 19 -8.31 -6.75 -3.70
CA HIS A 19 -9.19 -6.12 -2.71
C HIS A 19 -8.77 -4.70 -2.34
N ALA A 20 -7.53 -4.28 -2.61
CA ALA A 20 -7.09 -2.92 -2.36
C ALA A 20 -7.91 -1.88 -3.14
N ARG A 21 -8.51 -0.94 -2.39
CA ARG A 21 -9.36 0.13 -2.91
C ARG A 21 -8.58 1.42 -3.13
N ASP A 22 -7.42 1.56 -2.53
CA ASP A 22 -6.52 2.67 -2.81
C ASP A 22 -5.05 2.25 -2.76
N SER A 23 -4.15 3.22 -2.95
CA SER A 23 -2.70 2.98 -2.92
C SER A 23 -2.14 2.63 -1.54
N PHE A 24 -2.78 3.11 -0.46
CA PHE A 24 -2.35 2.79 0.89
C PHE A 24 -2.69 1.32 1.18
N GLU A 25 -3.93 0.92 0.88
CA GLU A 25 -4.37 -0.47 0.94
C GLU A 25 -3.53 -1.37 0.03
N ASN A 26 -3.13 -0.91 -1.17
CA ASN A 26 -2.23 -1.69 -2.03
C ASN A 26 -0.95 -2.09 -1.29
N LEU A 27 -0.37 -1.17 -0.50
CA LEU A 27 0.82 -1.47 0.28
C LEU A 27 0.50 -2.36 1.49
N LEU A 28 -0.44 -1.94 2.34
CA LEU A 28 -0.76 -2.61 3.60
C LEU A 28 -1.29 -4.03 3.38
N ILE A 29 -2.21 -4.20 2.42
CA ILE A 29 -2.78 -5.50 2.08
C ILE A 29 -1.72 -6.39 1.43
N SER A 30 -0.83 -5.87 0.58
CA SER A 30 0.26 -6.67 0.00
C SER A 30 1.19 -7.24 1.08
N VAL A 31 1.49 -6.46 2.13
CA VAL A 31 2.29 -6.91 3.29
C VAL A 31 1.57 -8.04 4.03
N CYS A 32 0.26 -7.90 4.27
CA CYS A 32 -0.52 -8.96 4.89
C CYS A 32 -0.56 -10.22 4.02
N ARG A 33 -0.86 -10.06 2.73
CA ARG A 33 -0.90 -11.17 1.76
C ARG A 33 0.43 -11.92 1.70
N PHE A 34 1.56 -11.20 1.75
CA PHE A 34 2.88 -11.82 1.86
C PHE A 34 3.00 -12.73 3.09
N ARG A 35 2.55 -12.26 4.26
CA ARG A 35 2.57 -13.05 5.50
C ARG A 35 1.66 -14.27 5.44
N GLU A 36 0.48 -14.16 4.84
CA GLU A 36 -0.42 -15.31 4.65
C GLU A 36 0.25 -16.42 3.84
N LEU A 37 0.96 -16.03 2.78
CA LEU A 37 1.55 -16.96 1.82
C LEU A 37 2.88 -17.57 2.29
N THR A 38 3.65 -16.83 3.07
CA THR A 38 5.02 -17.22 3.44
C THR A 38 5.19 -17.56 4.92
N GLY A 39 4.20 -17.22 5.75
CA GLY A 39 4.27 -17.39 7.21
C GLY A 39 5.05 -16.30 7.95
N ALA A 40 5.70 -15.36 7.25
CA ALA A 40 6.50 -14.30 7.84
C ALA A 40 6.26 -12.95 7.14
N TYR A 41 6.54 -11.84 7.80
CA TYR A 41 6.46 -10.51 7.19
C TYR A 41 7.67 -10.21 6.27
N PRO A 42 7.50 -9.37 5.23
CA PRO A 42 8.58 -9.05 4.31
C PRO A 42 9.69 -8.28 5.01
N GLN A 43 10.93 -8.68 4.76
CA GLN A 43 12.14 -8.00 5.25
C GLN A 43 12.58 -6.83 4.36
N ASN A 44 12.09 -6.80 3.12
CA ASN A 44 12.31 -5.73 2.16
C ASN A 44 11.03 -5.58 1.33
N ILE A 45 10.71 -4.36 0.93
CA ILE A 45 9.59 -4.05 0.04
C ILE A 45 10.13 -3.28 -1.15
N THR A 46 9.83 -3.74 -2.36
CA THR A 46 10.07 -2.98 -3.59
C THR A 46 8.75 -2.69 -4.26
N VAL A 47 8.39 -1.41 -4.35
CA VAL A 47 7.19 -0.97 -5.06
C VAL A 47 7.56 -0.64 -6.50
N VAL A 48 6.87 -1.26 -7.45
CA VAL A 48 6.99 -0.93 -8.88
C VAL A 48 5.70 -0.25 -9.32
N SER A 49 5.76 1.05 -9.60
CA SER A 49 4.59 1.83 -10.05
C SER A 49 5.04 3.07 -10.82
N TYR A 50 4.14 3.99 -11.15
CA TYR A 50 4.50 5.20 -11.87
C TYR A 50 5.43 6.10 -11.06
N ASP A 51 6.43 6.69 -11.72
CA ASP A 51 7.44 7.58 -11.13
C ASP A 51 6.85 8.71 -10.28
N PHE A 52 5.77 9.35 -10.77
CA PHE A 52 5.15 10.48 -10.07
C PHE A 52 4.63 10.13 -8.66
N LYS A 53 4.34 8.85 -8.36
CA LYS A 53 3.82 8.39 -7.06
C LYS A 53 4.90 8.07 -6.03
N GLU A 54 6.18 8.08 -6.42
CA GLU A 54 7.29 7.63 -5.58
C GLU A 54 7.29 8.30 -4.21
N GLU A 55 7.27 9.63 -4.20
CA GLU A 55 7.22 10.47 -3.01
C GLU A 55 6.15 10.04 -2.01
N ARG A 56 4.93 9.76 -2.51
CA ARG A 56 3.81 9.37 -1.66
C ARG A 56 3.99 7.97 -1.10
N PHE A 57 4.55 7.03 -1.86
CA PHE A 57 4.82 5.69 -1.33
C PHE A 57 5.99 5.68 -0.34
N VAL A 58 7.09 6.32 -0.68
CA VAL A 58 8.35 6.31 0.09
C VAL A 58 8.23 7.14 1.37
N HIS A 59 7.60 8.31 1.32
CA HIS A 59 7.58 9.21 2.49
C HIS A 59 6.28 9.17 3.27
N LEU A 60 5.14 8.86 2.64
CA LEU A 60 3.84 8.86 3.31
C LEU A 60 3.39 7.43 3.63
N HIS A 61 3.11 6.59 2.64
CA HIS A 61 2.55 5.25 2.89
C HIS A 61 3.49 4.35 3.69
N ARG A 62 4.77 4.28 3.32
CA ARG A 62 5.80 3.56 4.09
C ARG A 62 5.83 4.04 5.54
N SER A 63 5.82 5.35 5.76
CA SER A 63 5.88 5.94 7.10
C SER A 63 4.61 5.66 7.91
N ALA A 64 3.45 5.72 7.28
CA ALA A 64 2.16 5.45 7.90
C ALA A 64 2.05 3.99 8.37
N ILE A 65 2.60 3.05 7.59
CA ILE A 65 2.79 1.66 8.02
C ILE A 65 4.09 1.46 8.80
N GLY A 66 4.80 2.48 9.28
CA GLY A 66 6.00 2.32 10.11
C GLY A 66 7.13 1.43 9.54
N PHE A 67 7.24 1.25 8.23
CA PHE A 67 8.25 0.37 7.62
C PHE A 67 9.59 1.09 7.47
N GLN A 68 10.71 0.40 7.68
CA GLN A 68 12.05 1.01 7.64
C GLN A 68 12.43 1.52 6.24
N GLU A 69 12.95 2.75 6.19
CA GLU A 69 13.38 3.40 4.95
C GLU A 69 14.50 2.62 4.25
N SER A 70 15.48 2.10 4.99
CA SER A 70 16.61 1.32 4.45
C SER A 70 16.22 -0.01 3.78
N ARG A 71 14.97 -0.46 3.99
CA ARG A 71 14.41 -1.71 3.46
C ARG A 71 13.26 -1.48 2.49
N PHE A 72 12.96 -0.22 2.17
CA PHE A 72 11.89 0.16 1.28
C PHE A 72 12.46 0.78 0.00
N PHE A 73 12.19 0.14 -1.13
CA PHE A 73 12.68 0.52 -2.43
C PHE A 73 11.53 0.88 -3.36
N TYR A 74 11.78 1.78 -4.30
CA TYR A 74 10.81 2.17 -5.31
C TYR A 74 11.43 2.07 -6.69
N THR A 75 10.66 1.62 -7.68
CA THR A 75 11.05 1.59 -9.09
C THR A 75 9.94 2.25 -9.89
N GLY A 76 10.24 3.48 -10.33
CA GLY A 76 9.32 4.30 -11.12
C GLY A 76 9.29 3.89 -12.60
N THR A 77 8.10 3.77 -13.17
CA THR A 77 7.89 3.73 -14.61
C THR A 77 7.33 5.07 -15.09
N PRO A 78 7.78 5.59 -16.24
CA PRO A 78 7.30 6.89 -16.71
C PRO A 78 5.83 6.81 -17.11
N ALA A 79 5.08 7.87 -16.78
CA ALA A 79 3.74 8.07 -17.32
C ALA A 79 3.78 8.27 -18.85
N SER A 80 2.66 7.97 -19.54
CA SER A 80 2.50 8.36 -20.95
C SER A 80 2.60 9.88 -21.08
N ILE A 81 3.28 10.34 -22.13
CA ILE A 81 3.50 11.77 -22.45
C ILE A 81 2.18 12.55 -22.42
N THR A 82 1.12 12.01 -23.03
CA THR A 82 -0.19 12.67 -23.14
C THR A 82 -0.92 12.82 -21.80
N SER A 83 -0.54 12.05 -20.79
CA SER A 83 -1.17 12.04 -19.46
C SER A 83 -0.30 12.63 -18.36
N LYS A 84 0.98 12.93 -18.64
CA LYS A 84 2.00 13.23 -17.64
C LYS A 84 1.62 14.45 -16.78
N GLU A 85 1.20 15.54 -17.41
CA GLU A 85 0.84 16.77 -16.70
C GLU A 85 -0.38 16.59 -15.78
N ALA A 86 -1.45 15.99 -16.31
CA ALA A 86 -2.64 15.69 -15.53
C ALA A 86 -2.35 14.72 -14.37
N ALA A 87 -1.49 13.73 -14.60
CA ALA A 87 -1.06 12.78 -13.58
C ALA A 87 -0.27 13.47 -12.45
N LEU A 88 0.67 14.35 -12.78
CA LEU A 88 1.45 15.11 -11.79
C LEU A 88 0.55 16.03 -10.95
N LYS A 89 -0.39 16.73 -11.59
CA LYS A 89 -1.36 17.58 -10.89
C LYS A 89 -2.27 16.77 -9.96
N GLY A 90 -2.80 15.65 -10.46
CA GLY A 90 -3.63 14.75 -9.67
C GLY A 90 -2.87 14.16 -8.48
N GLU A 91 -1.61 13.78 -8.69
CA GLU A 91 -0.77 13.23 -7.64
C GLU A 91 -0.39 14.25 -6.57
N ALA A 92 -0.12 15.51 -6.93
CA ALA A 92 0.13 16.57 -5.96
C ALA A 92 -1.05 16.74 -4.98
N LEU A 93 -2.29 16.72 -5.50
CA LEU A 93 -3.49 16.77 -4.67
C LEU A 93 -3.60 15.56 -3.73
N VAL A 94 -3.37 14.35 -4.26
CA VAL A 94 -3.45 13.12 -3.46
C VAL A 94 -2.34 13.08 -2.41
N ARG A 95 -1.16 13.62 -2.69
CA ARG A 95 -0.06 13.71 -1.74
C ARG A 95 -0.41 14.60 -0.54
N THR A 96 -0.95 15.79 -0.78
CA THR A 96 -1.44 16.66 0.29
C THR A 96 -2.50 15.95 1.13
N GLN A 97 -3.47 15.29 0.48
CA GLN A 97 -4.50 14.52 1.17
C GLN A 97 -3.93 13.38 2.02
N SER A 98 -2.90 12.68 1.53
CA SER A 98 -2.24 11.61 2.29
C SER A 98 -1.33 12.12 3.41
N GLN A 99 -0.93 13.40 3.41
CA GLN A 99 -0.23 14.02 4.54
C GLN A 99 -1.21 14.34 5.67
N GLU A 100 -2.40 14.84 5.33
CA GLU A 100 -3.46 15.17 6.28
C GLU A 100 -4.20 13.94 6.79
N ASP A 101 -4.33 12.91 5.95
CA ASP A 101 -5.03 11.65 6.25
C ASP A 101 -4.16 10.45 5.81
N PRO A 102 -3.13 10.09 6.61
CA PRO A 102 -2.17 9.03 6.25
C PRO A 102 -2.79 7.64 6.12
N TYR A 103 -3.95 7.42 6.73
CA TYR A 103 -4.65 6.13 6.78
C TYR A 103 -5.94 6.11 5.94
N GLY A 104 -6.26 7.19 5.22
CA GLY A 104 -7.40 7.27 4.30
C GLY A 104 -8.78 7.18 4.98
N CYS A 105 -8.88 7.66 6.20
CA CYS A 105 -10.07 7.54 7.06
C CYS A 105 -11.18 8.51 6.69
N GLN A 106 -10.85 9.63 6.05
CA GLN A 106 -11.76 10.75 5.88
C GLN A 106 -11.68 11.41 4.49
N GLY A 107 -12.59 12.35 4.29
CA GLY A 107 -12.65 13.19 3.10
C GLY A 107 -12.66 12.40 1.78
N SER A 108 -11.94 12.93 0.79
CA SER A 108 -11.96 12.37 -0.57
C SER A 108 -11.25 11.02 -0.68
N LEU A 109 -10.30 10.70 0.20
CA LEU A 109 -9.61 9.41 0.19
C LEU A 109 -10.59 8.30 0.62
N TYR A 110 -11.30 8.52 1.73
CA TYR A 110 -12.34 7.60 2.18
C TYR A 110 -13.47 7.45 1.15
N HIS A 111 -13.90 8.55 0.51
CA HIS A 111 -14.88 8.45 -0.58
C HIS A 111 -14.40 7.62 -1.78
N LYS A 112 -13.10 7.66 -2.11
CA LYS A 112 -12.53 6.77 -3.14
C LYS A 112 -12.63 5.31 -2.71
N ILE A 113 -12.32 5.00 -1.45
CA ILE A 113 -12.43 3.66 -0.87
C ILE A 113 -13.87 3.13 -1.03
N LEU A 114 -14.87 3.93 -0.63
CA LEU A 114 -16.28 3.54 -0.75
C LEU A 114 -16.71 3.30 -2.21
N ARG A 115 -16.33 4.21 -3.14
CA ARG A 115 -16.70 4.10 -4.56
C ARG A 115 -16.06 2.92 -5.28
N ARG A 116 -14.90 2.44 -4.82
CA ARG A 116 -14.15 1.35 -5.46
C ARG A 116 -14.56 -0.05 -4.99
N ASN A 117 -15.59 -0.15 -4.14
CA ASN A 117 -16.27 -1.41 -3.83
C ASN A 117 -17.75 -1.40 -4.26
N PRO A 118 -18.06 -1.20 -5.56
CA PRO A 118 -19.44 -1.05 -6.03
C PRO A 118 -20.29 -2.32 -5.83
N PHE A 119 -19.66 -3.48 -5.69
CA PHE A 119 -20.31 -4.77 -5.47
C PHE A 119 -20.35 -5.21 -4.01
N HIS A 120 -19.92 -4.35 -3.08
CA HIS A 120 -19.87 -4.66 -1.65
C HIS A 120 -19.19 -6.00 -1.35
N ARG A 121 -18.09 -6.30 -2.04
CA ARG A 121 -17.31 -7.52 -1.81
C ARG A 121 -16.79 -7.49 -0.37
N SER A 122 -16.88 -8.64 0.31
CA SER A 122 -16.19 -8.85 1.58
C SER A 122 -14.68 -8.79 1.34
N ILE A 123 -13.98 -8.03 2.16
CA ILE A 123 -12.53 -7.89 2.13
C ILE A 123 -11.99 -8.83 3.22
N PRO A 124 -11.15 -9.82 2.88
CA PRO A 124 -10.70 -10.82 3.84
C PRO A 124 -9.68 -10.27 4.85
N TYR A 125 -9.12 -9.08 4.63
CA TYR A 125 -8.10 -8.52 5.49
C TYR A 125 -8.69 -7.75 6.68
N PRO A 126 -8.09 -7.83 7.88
CA PRO A 126 -6.77 -8.43 8.18
C PRO A 126 -6.82 -9.90 8.63
N ASP A 127 -7.83 -10.69 8.24
CA ASP A 127 -7.81 -12.13 8.56
C ASP A 127 -6.52 -12.75 7.98
N GLY A 128 -5.87 -13.61 8.77
CA GLY A 128 -4.54 -14.15 8.44
C GLY A 128 -3.34 -13.29 8.88
N CYS A 129 -3.56 -12.06 9.37
CA CYS A 129 -2.51 -11.14 9.86
C CYS A 129 -2.86 -10.49 11.22
N PRO A 130 -3.08 -11.30 12.28
CA PRO A 130 -3.48 -10.78 13.60
C PRO A 130 -2.50 -9.75 14.17
N GLU A 131 -1.20 -9.87 13.85
CA GLU A 131 -0.13 -9.03 14.37
C GLU A 131 -0.26 -7.55 13.92
N ILE A 132 -0.96 -7.28 12.81
CA ILE A 132 -1.19 -5.91 12.29
C ILE A 132 -2.67 -5.53 12.26
N GLN A 133 -3.56 -6.31 12.90
CA GLN A 133 -4.99 -6.02 12.92
C GLN A 133 -5.30 -4.60 13.44
N GLY A 134 -4.55 -4.13 14.43
CA GLY A 134 -4.72 -2.78 14.97
C GLY A 134 -4.39 -1.67 13.94
N LEU A 135 -3.41 -1.89 13.06
CA LEU A 135 -3.04 -0.95 12.01
C LEU A 135 -4.17 -0.79 10.96
N PHE A 136 -4.86 -1.88 10.62
CA PHE A 136 -6.02 -1.84 9.71
C PHE A 136 -7.22 -1.08 10.28
N ARG A 137 -7.30 -0.94 11.61
CA ARG A 137 -8.38 -0.24 12.32
C ARG A 137 -7.96 1.15 12.79
N TYR A 138 -6.72 1.55 12.50
CA TYR A 138 -6.18 2.81 12.98
C TYR A 138 -6.58 3.94 12.04
N PHE A 139 -7.14 5.00 12.63
CA PHE A 139 -7.66 6.15 11.90
C PHE A 139 -7.20 7.48 12.52
N GLY A 140 -5.96 7.53 13.04
CA GLY A 140 -5.40 8.72 13.66
C GLY A 140 -4.53 9.55 12.72
N GLU A 141 -4.28 10.81 13.09
CA GLU A 141 -3.37 11.71 12.35
C GLU A 141 -1.88 11.46 12.68
N ALA A 142 -1.61 10.89 13.85
CA ALA A 142 -0.26 10.54 14.28
C ALA A 142 0.18 9.17 13.72
N PRO A 143 1.48 8.85 13.71
CA PRO A 143 1.93 7.50 13.41
C PRO A 143 1.28 6.46 14.35
N TYR A 144 0.93 5.31 13.79
CA TYR A 144 0.35 4.19 14.53
C TYR A 144 1.22 3.81 15.74
N PRO A 145 0.69 3.86 16.97
CA PRO A 145 1.49 3.70 18.19
C PRO A 145 1.74 2.24 18.57
N GLY A 146 1.06 1.29 17.92
CA GLY A 146 1.20 -0.13 18.24
C GLY A 146 2.50 -0.73 17.71
N SER A 147 2.95 -1.82 18.33
CA SER A 147 4.09 -2.60 17.84
C SER A 147 3.76 -3.26 16.51
N LEU A 148 4.75 -3.29 15.61
CA LEU A 148 4.63 -3.81 14.27
C LEU A 148 5.70 -4.89 14.04
N PRO A 149 5.43 -5.90 13.19
CA PRO A 149 6.23 -7.13 13.13
C PRO A 149 7.43 -7.07 12.17
N TRP A 150 7.58 -5.99 11.41
CA TRP A 150 8.80 -5.76 10.62
C TRP A 150 9.91 -5.17 11.52
N PRO A 151 11.18 -5.42 11.18
CA PRO A 151 12.34 -4.96 11.95
C PRO A 151 12.46 -3.44 12.01
#